data_AF-A0A9D1I8K1-F1
#
_entry.id   AF-A0A9D1I8K1-F1
#
_cell.length_a   1.000
_cell.length_b   1.000
_cell.length_c   1.000
_cell.angle_alpha   90.00
_cell.angle_beta   90.00
_cell.angle_gamma   90.00
#
_symmetry.space_group_name_H-M   'P 1'
#
loop_
_entity.id
_entity.type
_entity.pdbx_description
1 polymer ?
#
loop_
_entity_poly.entity_id
_entity_poly.type
_entity_poly.pdbx_seq_one_letter_code
_entity_poly.pdbx_strand_id
1 'polypeptide(L)' 'GVYVDEGYSLSRMYMTEEELNVLHKLADFADKQDPCTLSEEEKKQLRAMIAVYTKPKINRKGV' A
#
# COMPACT_ATOMS: atom_id res chain seq x y z
N GLY A 1 11.12 24.19 17.87
CA GLY A 1 9.73 23.92 17.46
C GLY A 1 9.77 22.85 16.40
N VAL A 2 9.03 21.76 16.60
CA VAL A 2 8.88 20.71 15.58
C VAL A 2 7.51 20.93 14.96
N TYR A 3 7.47 21.29 13.68
CA TYR A 3 6.22 21.43 12.93
C TYR A 3 5.73 20.03 12.59
N VAL A 4 4.71 19.59 13.31
CA VAL A 4 3.97 18.37 13.00
C VAL A 4 2.84 18.80 12.08
N ASP A 5 3.05 18.66 10.77
CA ASP A 5 1.98 18.78 9.78
C ASP A 5 0.93 17.70 10.07
N GLU A 6 -0.34 18.09 10.16
CA GLU A 6 -1.50 17.37 10.74
C GLU A 6 -1.89 16.02 10.10
N GLY A 7 -0.95 15.32 9.45
CA GLY A 7 -1.15 13.96 8.92
C GLY A 7 0.06 13.04 9.00
N TYR A 8 1.23 13.53 9.46
CA TYR A 8 2.45 12.72 9.48
C TYR A 8 2.57 11.91 10.78
N SER A 9 1.87 10.78 10.82
CA SER A 9 2.16 9.75 11.81
C SER A 9 3.60 9.27 11.61
N LEU A 10 4.47 9.62 12.56
CA LEU A 10 5.86 9.17 12.74
C LEU A 10 6.00 7.63 12.91
N SER A 11 4.94 6.87 12.62
CA SER A 11 4.78 5.45 12.92
C SER A 11 4.19 4.65 11.76
N ARG A 12 4.34 5.08 10.49
CA ARG A 12 4.08 4.17 9.36
C ARG A 12 5.22 3.17 9.24
N MET A 13 5.24 2.16 10.10
CA MET A 13 6.01 0.94 9.83
C MET A 13 5.50 0.40 8.48
N TYR A 14 6.42 0.28 7.52
CA TYR A 14 6.12 -0.39 6.26
C TYR A 14 5.68 -1.83 6.55
N MET A 15 4.71 -2.31 5.77
CA MET A 15 4.32 -3.71 5.82
C MET A 15 5.48 -4.59 5.36
N THR A 16 5.55 -5.79 5.90
CA THR A 16 6.46 -6.84 5.44
C THR A 16 6.11 -7.24 4.01
N GLU A 17 7.05 -7.87 3.30
CA GLU A 17 6.79 -8.38 1.96
C GLU A 17 5.68 -9.44 1.95
N GLU A 18 5.52 -10.20 3.04
CA GLU A 18 4.46 -11.20 3.20
C GLU A 18 3.07 -10.55 3.31
N GLU A 19 2.93 -9.50 4.12
CA GLU A 19 1.69 -8.73 4.25
C GLU A 19 1.32 -8.03 2.93
N LEU A 20 2.30 -7.41 2.26
CA LEU A 20 2.09 -6.79 0.94
C LEU A 20 1.67 -7.82 -0.11
N ASN A 21 2.22 -9.02 -0.08
CA ASN A 21 1.86 -10.10 -1.01
C ASN A 21 0.39 -10.53 -0.84
N VAL A 22 -0.12 -10.56 0.40
CA VAL A 22 -1.55 -10.82 0.65
C VAL A 22 -2.42 -9.72 0.03
N LEU A 23 -2.06 -8.45 0.23
CA LEU A 23 -2.81 -7.32 -0.36
C LEU A 23 -2.75 -7.31 -1.89
N HIS A 24 -1.60 -7.64 -2.48
CA HIS A 24 -1.47 -7.79 -3.93
C HIS A 24 -2.37 -8.89 -4.49
N LYS A 25 -2.40 -10.07 -3.83
CA LYS A 25 -3.32 -11.15 -4.22
C LYS A 25 -4.78 -10.72 -4.16
N LEU A 26 -5.17 -10.01 -3.10
CA LEU A 26 -6.53 -9.46 -2.97
C LEU A 26 -6.85 -8.47 -4.09
N ALA A 27 -5.91 -7.59 -4.45
CA ALA A 27 -6.09 -6.66 -5.57
C ALA A 27 -6.26 -7.39 -6.90
N ASP A 28 -5.45 -8.43 -7.15
CA ASP A 28 -5.57 -9.30 -8.32
C ASP A 28 -6.93 -10.02 -8.37
N PHE A 29 -7.44 -10.53 -7.25
CA PHE A 29 -8.77 -11.15 -7.18
C PHE A 29 -9.89 -10.12 -7.40
N ALA A 30 -9.73 -8.90 -6.88
CA ALA A 30 -10.67 -7.80 -7.09
C ALA A 30 -10.75 -7.38 -8.56
N ASP A 31 -9.62 -7.34 -9.26
CA ASP A 31 -9.58 -7.04 -10.70
C ASP A 31 -10.22 -8.15 -11.53
N LYS A 32 -10.03 -9.42 -11.13
CA LYS A 32 -10.60 -10.60 -11.81
C LYS A 32 -12.09 -10.83 -11.52
N GLN A 33 -12.69 -10.08 -10.60
CA GLN A 33 -14.13 -10.14 -10.24
C GLN A 33 -14.64 -11.52 -9.82
N ASP A 34 -13.79 -12.39 -9.26
CA ASP A 34 -14.21 -13.73 -8.83
C ASP A 34 -13.54 -14.10 -7.50
N PRO A 35 -14.28 -14.27 -6.38
CA PRO A 35 -15.63 -13.82 -6.03
C PRO A 35 -15.66 -12.42 -5.36
N CYS A 36 -14.65 -11.58 -5.63
CA CYS A 36 -14.40 -10.37 -4.86
C CYS A 36 -15.33 -9.22 -5.31
N THR A 37 -16.29 -8.85 -4.45
CA THR A 37 -17.31 -7.80 -4.70
C THR A 37 -16.84 -6.40 -4.32
N LEU A 38 -15.55 -6.08 -4.50
CA LEU A 38 -15.06 -4.72 -4.24
C LEU A 38 -15.53 -3.79 -5.36
N SER A 39 -16.15 -2.68 -4.99
CA SER A 39 -16.43 -1.58 -5.91
C SER A 39 -15.13 -0.94 -6.43
N GLU A 40 -15.23 -0.18 -7.51
CA GLU A 40 -14.08 0.53 -8.09
C GLU A 40 -13.43 1.50 -7.08
N GLU A 41 -14.23 2.10 -6.19
CA GLU A 41 -13.73 2.98 -5.13
C GLU A 41 -12.93 2.19 -4.08
N GLU A 42 -13.41 1.02 -3.67
CA GLU A 42 -12.70 0.15 -2.72
C GLU A 42 -11.42 -0.43 -3.33
N LYS A 43 -11.42 -0.77 -4.62
CA LYS A 43 -10.19 -1.17 -5.35
C LYS A 43 -9.16 -0.05 -5.34
N LYS A 44 -9.60 1.20 -5.54
CA LYS A 44 -8.72 2.37 -5.50
C LYS A 44 -8.12 2.57 -4.10
N GLN A 45 -8.93 2.39 -3.06
CA GLN A 45 -8.46 2.45 -1.67
C GLN A 45 -7.45 1.33 -1.37
N LEU A 46 -7.72 0.09 -1.78
CA LEU A 46 -6.80 -1.04 -1.61
C LEU A 46 -5.43 -0.76 -2.25
N ARG A 47 -5.42 -0.27 -3.49
CA ARG A 47 -4.18 0.12 -4.18
C ARG A 47 -3.46 1.26 -3.47
N ALA A 48 -4.18 2.24 -2.94
CA ALA A 48 -3.61 3.33 -2.18
C ALA A 48 -2.97 2.84 -0.86
N MET A 49 -3.60 1.90 -0.16
CA MET A 49 -3.03 1.27 1.04
C MET A 49 -1.73 0.55 0.71
N ILE A 50 -1.71 -0.28 -0.34
CA ILE A 50 -0.48 -0.95 -0.81
C ILE A 50 0.63 0.09 -1.06
N ALA A 51 0.33 1.17 -1.79
CA ALA A 51 1.32 2.20 -2.10
C ALA A 51 1.86 2.91 -0.85
N VAL A 52 0.98 3.21 0.11
CA VAL A 52 1.33 3.87 1.38
C VAL A 52 2.22 3.00 2.28
N TYR A 53 1.94 1.71 2.35
CA TYR A 53 2.62 0.78 3.25
C TYR A 53 3.78 0.02 2.60
N THR A 54 3.99 0.19 1.29
CA THR A 54 5.16 -0.37 0.60
C THR A 54 6.40 0.46 0.89
N LYS A 55 7.45 -0.19 1.38
CA LYS A 55 8.77 0.44 1.54
C LYS A 55 9.32 0.88 0.18
N PRO A 56 9.76 2.13 0.02
CA PRO A 56 10.43 2.57 -1.19
C PRO A 56 11.67 1.70 -1.42
N LYS A 57 11.72 0.97 -2.53
CA LYS A 57 12.94 0.28 -2.95
C LYS A 57 13.91 1.35 -3.44
N ILE A 58 14.83 1.77 -2.56
CA ILE A 58 15.93 2.65 -2.96
C ILE A 58 16.83 1.85 -3.90
N ASN A 59 16.63 2.00 -5.20
CA ASN A 59 17.60 1.53 -6.18
C ASN A 59 18.85 2.38 -6.01
N ARG A 60 19.83 1.87 -5.25
CA ARG A 60 21.22 2.36 -5.32
C ARG A 60 21.74 2.03 -6.72
N LYS A 61 21.41 2.87 -7.72
CA LYS A 61 22.33 3.08 -8.83
C LYS A 61 23.44 3.95 -8.27
N GLY A 62 24.59 3.31 -8.04
CA GLY A 62 25.80 3.97 -7.61
C GLY A 62 26.15 5.12 -8.55
N VAL A 63 26.58 6.22 -7.94
CA VAL A 63 27.42 7.24 -8.55
C VAL A 63 28.66 7.32 -7.69
#